data_AF-A0A7W1R9B1-F1
#
_entry.id   AF-A0A7W1R9B1-F1
#
_cell.length_a   1.000
_cell.length_b   1.000
_cell.length_c   1.000
_cell.angle_alpha   90.00
_cell.angle_beta   90.00
_cell.angle_gamma   90.00
#
_symmetry.space_group_name_H-M   'P 1'
#
loop_
_entity.id
_entity.type
_entity.pdbx_description
1 polymer ?
#
loop_
_entity_poly.entity_id
_entity_poly.type
_entity_poly.pdbx_seq_one_letter_code
_entity_poly.pdbx_strand_id
1 'polypeptide(L)'
;MSVPFPFDNTYARLPERFFARVLPTSVKAPRLIRVNGPLAAQLGLDPDLLASEEGVEGLAGNRVAETAEPIATAYAGHQFGTFVPQLG
;
A
#
# COMPACT_ATOMS: atom_id res chain seq x y z
N MET A 1 -2.03 -2.79 18.72
CA MET A 1 -3.34 -3.09 18.11
C MET A 1 -3.26 -2.44 16.75
N SER A 2 -3.27 -3.24 15.67
CA SER A 2 -3.02 -2.75 14.30
C SER A 2 -3.79 -1.46 14.03
N VAL A 3 -3.16 -0.47 13.40
CA VAL A 3 -3.88 0.70 12.86
C VAL A 3 -5.00 0.16 11.97
N PRO A 4 -6.27 0.45 12.26
CA PRO A 4 -7.39 -0.15 11.55
C PRO A 4 -7.56 0.57 10.22
N PHE A 5 -6.98 0.00 9.15
CA PHE A 5 -7.28 0.44 7.80
C PHE A 5 -8.57 -0.23 7.33
N PRO A 6 -9.63 0.52 6.98
CA PRO A 6 -10.91 -0.04 6.58
C PRO A 6 -10.89 -0.41 5.08
N PHE A 7 -10.05 -1.36 4.69
CA PHE A 7 -9.92 -1.76 3.29
C PHE A 7 -11.12 -2.57 2.80
N ASP A 8 -11.55 -2.26 1.57
CA ASP A 8 -12.29 -3.17 0.70
C ASP A 8 -11.45 -3.43 -0.57
N ASN A 9 -10.83 -4.61 -0.65
CA ASN A 9 -9.86 -4.98 -1.70
C ASN A 9 -10.56 -5.41 -3.00
N THR A 10 -11.42 -4.56 -3.58
CA THR A 10 -12.21 -4.87 -4.79
C THR A 10 -11.36 -5.35 -5.97
N TYR A 11 -10.16 -4.78 -6.18
CA TYR A 11 -9.26 -5.16 -7.28
C TYR A 11 -8.64 -6.56 -7.09
N ALA A 12 -8.34 -6.97 -5.86
CA ALA A 12 -7.78 -8.28 -5.55
C ALA A 12 -8.78 -9.44 -5.80
N ARG A 13 -10.06 -9.10 -6.05
CA ARG A 13 -11.13 -10.03 -6.44
C ARG A 13 -11.24 -10.24 -7.95
N LEU A 14 -10.48 -9.50 -8.76
CA LEU A 14 -10.41 -9.70 -10.21
C LEU A 14 -9.63 -10.98 -10.57
N PRO A 15 -9.70 -11.48 -11.82
CA PRO A 15 -8.88 -12.60 -12.27
C PRO A 15 -7.37 -12.36 -12.09
N GLU A 16 -6.63 -13.40 -11.73
CA GLU A 16 -5.19 -13.32 -11.39
C GLU A 16 -4.30 -12.87 -12.56
N ARG A 17 -4.80 -12.84 -13.80
CA ARG A 17 -4.05 -12.23 -14.92
C ARG A 17 -3.85 -10.71 -14.79
N PHE A 18 -4.61 -10.05 -13.91
CA PHE A 18 -4.53 -8.60 -13.70
C PHE A 18 -3.53 -8.20 -12.61
N PHE A 19 -3.08 -9.14 -11.78
CA PHE A 19 -2.17 -8.84 -10.67
C PHE A 19 -1.45 -10.10 -10.16
N ALA A 20 -0.33 -9.90 -9.50
CA ALA A 20 0.29 -10.91 -8.64
C ALA A 20 0.07 -10.55 -7.16
N ARG A 21 -0.20 -11.54 -6.31
CA ARG A 21 -0.19 -11.34 -4.85
C ARG A 21 1.26 -11.27 -4.37
N VAL A 22 1.65 -10.18 -3.70
CA VAL A 22 3.03 -9.98 -3.25
C VAL A 22 3.04 -9.21 -1.94
N LEU A 23 3.75 -9.75 -0.93
CA LEU A 23 3.94 -9.05 0.34
C LEU A 23 5.04 -7.97 0.21
N PRO A 24 4.92 -6.86 0.94
CA PRO A 24 6.01 -5.89 1.03
C PRO A 24 7.25 -6.54 1.66
N THR A 25 8.42 -6.08 1.22
CA THR A 25 9.70 -6.48 1.84
C THR A 25 10.03 -5.52 2.98
N SER A 26 10.19 -6.04 4.19
CA SER A 26 10.45 -5.21 5.39
C SER A 26 11.79 -4.47 5.34
N VAL A 27 11.83 -3.28 5.95
CA VAL A 27 13.02 -2.45 6.13
C VAL A 27 13.52 -2.49 7.58
N LYS A 28 14.83 -2.26 7.79
CA LYS A 28 15.48 -2.51 9.09
C LYS A 28 15.12 -1.52 10.21
N ALA A 29 14.89 -0.25 9.90
CA ALA A 29 14.71 0.80 10.90
C ALA A 29 13.87 1.96 10.32
N PRO A 30 12.56 1.76 10.11
CA PRO A 30 11.72 2.79 9.51
C PRO A 30 11.59 3.98 10.45
N ARG A 31 11.59 5.20 9.89
CA ARG A 31 11.35 6.44 10.63
C ARG A 31 10.41 7.34 9.86
N LEU A 32 9.52 7.99 10.60
CA LEU A 32 8.56 8.92 10.03
C LEU A 32 9.27 10.21 9.56
N ILE A 33 9.03 10.60 8.32
CA ILE A 33 9.43 11.92 7.80
C ILE A 33 8.29 12.92 7.97
N ARG A 34 7.06 12.54 7.59
CA ARG A 34 5.87 13.38 7.68
C ARG A 34 4.59 12.56 7.54
N VAL A 35 3.54 12.93 8.27
CA VAL A 35 2.15 12.52 8.00
C VAL A 35 1.38 13.71 7.42
N ASN A 36 0.53 13.45 6.42
CA ASN A 36 -0.43 14.43 5.93
C ASN A 36 -1.72 14.34 6.76
N GLY A 37 -1.82 15.14 7.82
CA GLY A 37 -2.97 15.13 8.73
C GLY A 37 -4.32 15.34 8.05
N PRO A 38 -4.50 16.38 7.22
CA PRO A 38 -5.76 16.59 6.49
C PRO A 38 -6.18 15.40 5.63
N LEU A 39 -5.25 14.76 4.92
CA LEU A 39 -5.56 13.59 4.10
C LEU A 39 -5.90 12.37 4.96
N ALA A 40 -5.18 12.16 6.08
CA ALA A 40 -5.50 11.07 7.00
C ALA A 40 -6.94 11.19 7.50
N ALA A 41 -7.35 12.37 7.95
CA ALA A 41 -8.72 12.63 8.37
C ALA A 41 -9.74 12.40 7.24
N GLN A 42 -9.44 12.82 6.01
CA GLN A 42 -10.30 12.58 4.84
C GLN A 42 -10.48 11.07 4.55
N LEU A 43 -9.45 10.27 4.81
CA LEU A 43 -9.48 8.81 4.67
C LEU A 43 -10.08 8.09 5.89
N GLY A 44 -10.54 8.82 6.91
CA GLY A 44 -11.07 8.24 8.14
C GLY A 44 -9.99 7.64 9.06
N LEU A 45 -8.73 8.07 8.91
CA LEU A 45 -7.59 7.61 9.69
C LEU A 45 -7.18 8.65 10.73
N ASP A 46 -6.71 8.18 11.88
CA ASP A 46 -6.14 9.03 12.92
C ASP A 46 -4.66 9.35 12.58
N PRO A 47 -4.29 10.63 12.37
CA PRO A 47 -2.92 11.01 12.05
C PRO A 47 -1.92 10.73 13.18
N ASP A 48 -2.35 10.75 14.44
CA ASP A 48 -1.48 10.48 15.58
C ASP A 48 -1.20 8.98 15.69
N LEU A 49 -2.19 8.13 15.38
CA LEU A 49 -1.96 6.68 15.24
C LEU A 49 -1.03 6.37 14.06
N LEU A 50 -1.16 7.06 12.93
CA LEU A 50 -0.24 6.89 11.80
C LEU A 50 1.20 7.31 12.15
N ALA A 51 1.37 8.28 13.05
CA ALA A 51 2.68 8.73 13.52
C ALA A 51 3.28 7.86 14.64
N SER A 52 2.52 6.94 15.21
CA SER A 52 3.00 5.97 16.20
C SER A 52 3.99 4.96 15.59
N GLU A 53 4.75 4.26 16.42
CA GLU A 53 5.67 3.19 15.98
C GLU A 53 4.93 2.11 15.17
N GLU A 54 3.75 1.68 15.63
CA GLU A 54 2.91 0.70 14.93
C GLU A 54 2.40 1.23 13.58
N GLY A 55 2.04 2.51 13.51
CA GLY A 55 1.67 3.18 12.26
C GLY A 55 2.83 3.25 11.27
N VAL A 56 4.04 3.58 11.76
CA VAL A 56 5.26 3.64 10.94
C VAL A 56 5.65 2.26 10.41
N GLU A 57 5.56 1.20 11.22
CA GLU A 57 5.79 -0.18 10.76
C GLU A 57 4.78 -0.58 9.67
N GLY A 58 3.52 -0.14 9.78
CA GLY A 58 2.51 -0.34 8.75
C GLY A 58 2.83 0.40 7.44
N LEU A 59 3.12 1.70 7.53
CA LEU A 59 3.43 2.56 6.40
C LEU A 59 4.72 2.16 5.68
N ALA A 60 5.69 1.58 6.40
CA ALA A 60 6.95 1.10 5.85
C ALA A 60 6.87 -0.30 5.24
N GLY A 61 5.72 -0.99 5.34
CA GLY A 61 5.56 -2.36 4.84
C GLY A 61 6.20 -3.43 5.74
N ASN A 62 6.52 -3.09 6.99
CA ASN A 62 7.01 -4.06 7.96
C ASN A 62 5.87 -4.83 8.63
N ARG A 63 4.69 -4.22 8.72
CA ARG A 63 3.45 -4.86 9.17
C ARG A 63 2.36 -4.66 8.12
N VAL A 64 1.66 -5.73 7.76
CA VAL A 64 0.49 -5.66 6.88
C VAL A 64 -0.75 -5.63 7.76
N ALA A 65 -1.68 -4.71 7.47
CA ALA A 65 -2.95 -4.65 8.17
C ALA A 65 -3.76 -5.92 7.90
N GLU A 66 -4.49 -6.43 8.90
CA GLU A 66 -5.24 -7.69 8.79
C GLU A 66 -6.27 -7.69 7.64
N THR A 67 -6.81 -6.52 7.31
CA THR A 67 -7.80 -6.31 6.24
C THR A 67 -7.17 -6.07 4.87
N ALA A 68 -5.84 -5.96 4.76
CA ALA A 68 -5.17 -5.65 3.50
C ALA A 68 -4.85 -6.91 2.70
N GLU A 69 -5.07 -6.84 1.38
CA GLU A 69 -4.63 -7.86 0.41
C GLU A 69 -3.63 -7.24 -0.58
N PRO A 70 -2.32 -7.23 -0.27
CA PRO A 70 -1.31 -6.59 -1.12
C PRO A 70 -1.16 -7.28 -2.48
N ILE A 71 -1.18 -6.48 -3.55
CA ILE A 71 -1.02 -6.93 -4.93
C ILE A 71 -0.06 -6.03 -5.73
N ALA A 72 0.59 -6.59 -6.74
CA ALA A 72 1.27 -5.86 -7.81
C ALA A 72 0.46 -5.99 -9.09
N THR A 73 -0.01 -4.87 -9.64
CA THR A 73 -0.90 -4.83 -10.81
C THR A 73 -0.12 -4.92 -12.11
N ALA A 74 -0.59 -5.77 -13.04
CA ALA A 74 -0.01 -5.85 -14.37
C ALA A 74 -0.44 -4.65 -15.24
N TYR A 75 0.49 -4.03 -15.95
CA TYR A 75 0.17 -3.00 -16.94
C TYR A 75 1.19 -2.90 -18.07
N ALA A 76 0.79 -2.24 -19.15
CA ALA A 76 1.61 -1.96 -20.33
C ALA A 76 1.57 -0.47 -20.65
N GLY A 77 2.40 -0.01 -21.59
CA GLY A 77 2.39 1.40 -21.98
C GLY A 77 3.35 1.72 -23.11
N HIS A 78 3.19 2.92 -23.67
CA HIS A 78 4.17 3.45 -24.61
C HIS A 78 5.25 4.22 -23.85
N GLN A 79 6.50 3.81 -24.01
CA GLN A 79 7.67 4.53 -23.48
C GLN A 79 8.48 5.03 -24.67
N PHE A 80 8.74 6.33 -24.71
CA PHE A 80 9.49 6.99 -25.79
C PHE A 80 8.95 6.68 -27.20
N GLY A 81 7.61 6.63 -27.34
CA GLY A 81 6.94 6.36 -28.62
C GLY A 81 6.87 4.89 -29.02
N THR A 82 7.42 3.96 -28.23
CA THR A 82 7.38 2.51 -28.51
C THR A 82 6.49 1.79 -27.51
N PHE A 83 5.65 0.87 -27.97
CA PHE A 83 4.84 0.04 -27.08
C PHE A 83 5.70 -0.98 -26.33
N VAL A 84 5.62 -0.96 -25.00
CA VAL A 84 6.22 -1.94 -24.10
C VAL A 84 5.10 -2.82 -23.56
N PRO A 85 5.09 -4.13 -23.88
CA PRO A 85 3.94 -5.00 -23.62
C PRO A 85 3.73 -5.36 -22.15
N GLN A 86 4.73 -5.14 -21.30
CA GLN A 86 4.67 -5.41 -19.87
C GLN A 86 5.62 -4.47 -19.11
N LEU A 87 5.10 -3.82 -18.08
CA LEU A 87 5.85 -2.92 -17.19
C LEU A 87 5.72 -3.43 -15.75
N GLY A 88 4.64 -3.05 -15.07
CA GLY A 88 4.20 -3.74 -13.85
C GLY A 88 3.54 -5.07 -14.18
#